data_AF-A0A3D0R6T3-F1
#
_entry.id   AF-A0A3D0R6T3-F1
#
_cell.length_a   1.000
_cell.length_b   1.000
_cell.length_c   1.000
_cell.angle_alpha   90.00
_cell.angle_beta   90.00
_cell.angle_gamma   90.00
#
_symmetry.space_group_name_H-M   'P 1'
#
loop_
_entity.id
_entity.type
_entity.pdbx_description
1 polymer ?
#
loop_
_entity_poly.entity_id
_entity_poly.type
_entity_poly.pdbx_seq_one_letter_code
_entity_poly.pdbx_strand_id
1 'polypeptide(L)' 'MFRKLRGVFSNDLSIDLGTANTLIYVRDKGIVLNEPSVVALRNESGQKRVAAVGLEAKRMLGRTPG' A
#
# COMPACT_ATOMS: atom_id res chain seq x y z
N MET A 1 33.19 -10.08 7.57
CA MET A 1 32.62 -11.44 7.69
C MET A 1 31.13 -11.48 8.07
N PHE A 2 30.45 -10.35 8.36
CA PHE A 2 29.05 -10.34 8.85
C PHE A 2 27.96 -9.90 7.83
N ARG A 3 28.30 -9.58 6.58
CA ARG A 3 27.32 -9.09 5.58
C ARG A 3 26.37 -10.19 5.04
N LYS A 4 26.72 -11.47 5.15
CA LYS A 4 25.93 -12.59 4.59
C LYS A 4 24.70 -12.99 5.42
N LEU A 5 24.68 -12.70 6.73
CA LEU A 5 23.54 -13.04 7.60
C LEU A 5 22.34 -12.09 7.46
N ARG A 6 22.52 -10.91 6.85
CA ARG A 6 21.40 -10.00 6.56
C ARG A 6 20.61 -10.37 5.29
N GLY A 7 21.18 -11.19 4.40
CA GLY A 7 20.53 -11.58 3.15
C GLY A 7 19.52 -12.73 3.29
N VAL A 8 19.70 -13.60 4.29
CA VAL A 8 18.80 -14.75 4.54
C VAL A 8 17.45 -14.30 5.13
N PHE A 9 17.40 -13.10 5.71
CA PHE A 9 16.17 -12.45 6.21
C PHE A 9 15.66 -11.31 5.31
N SER A 10 16.15 -11.23 4.06
CA SER A 10 15.53 -10.43 3.00
C SER A 10 14.11 -10.96 2.79
N ASN A 11 13.07 -10.16 3.11
CA ASN A 11 11.72 -10.49 2.68
C ASN A 11 11.67 -10.24 1.17
N ASP A 12 12.04 -11.24 0.37
CA ASP A 12 11.93 -11.17 -1.08
C ASP A 12 10.48 -10.90 -1.45
N LEU A 13 10.24 -9.71 -2.01
CA LEU A 13 8.94 -9.09 -2.15
C LEU A 13 8.72 -8.66 -3.60
N SER A 14 7.56 -9.02 -4.14
CA SER A 14 7.09 -8.59 -5.45
C SER A 14 5.84 -7.73 -5.29
N ILE A 15 5.77 -6.61 -5.99
CA ILE A 15 4.62 -5.70 -5.94
C ILE A 15 3.97 -5.66 -7.31
N ASP A 16 2.67 -5.92 -7.36
CA ASP A 16 1.82 -5.62 -8.50
C ASP A 16 1.10 -4.30 -8.23
N LEU A 17 1.40 -3.27 -9.03
CA LEU A 17 0.83 -1.92 -8.92
C LEU A 17 -0.25 -1.72 -9.97
N GLY A 18 -1.34 -2.47 -9.84
CA GLY A 18 -2.50 -2.35 -10.72
C GLY A 18 -3.28 -1.05 -10.53
N THR A 19 -4.05 -0.65 -11.55
CA THR A 19 -4.89 0.57 -11.50
C THR A 19 -6.01 0.48 -10.47
N ALA A 20 -6.54 -0.73 -10.23
CA ALA A 20 -7.65 -0.97 -9.31
C ALA A 20 -7.20 -1.51 -7.94
N ASN A 21 -6.21 -2.41 -7.92
CA ASN A 21 -5.68 -3.04 -6.72
C ASN A 21 -4.15 -3.13 -6.77
N THR A 22 -3.54 -3.05 -5.60
CA THR A 22 -2.13 -3.30 -5.35
C THR A 22 -1.99 -4.61 -4.59
N LEU A 23 -1.13 -5.49 -5.08
CA LEU A 23 -0.84 -6.76 -4.42
C LEU A 23 0.62 -6.81 -4.01
N ILE A 24 0.89 -7.42 -2.84
CA ILE A 24 2.23 -7.75 -2.40
C ILE A 24 2.34 -9.25 -2.24
N TYR A 25 3.31 -9.85 -2.91
CA TYR A 25 3.71 -11.24 -2.72
C TYR A 25 5.03 -11.31 -1.96
N VAL A 26 5.12 -12.21 -0.99
CA VAL A 26 6.37 -12.54 -0.29
C VAL A 26 6.71 -14.00 -0.58
N ARG A 27 7.97 -14.26 -0.97
CA ARG A 27 8.46 -15.63 -1.22
C ARG A 27 8.13 -16.52 -0.01
N ASP A 28 7.61 -17.72 -0.29
CA ASP A 28 7.20 -18.73 0.69
C ASP A 28 6.02 -18.34 1.61
N LYS A 29 5.47 -17.13 1.49
CA LYS A 29 4.25 -16.70 2.20
C LYS A 29 3.04 -16.49 1.28
N GLY A 30 3.27 -16.31 -0.02
CA GLY A 30 2.19 -16.01 -0.97
C GLY A 30 1.84 -14.53 -1.00
N ILE A 31 0.61 -14.22 -1.43
CA ILE A 31 0.07 -12.85 -1.42
C ILE A 31 -0.23 -12.46 0.02
N VAL A 32 0.48 -11.46 0.54
CA VAL A 32 0.35 -10.95 1.91
C VAL A 32 -0.42 -9.63 1.99
N LEU A 33 -0.64 -8.96 0.84
CA LEU A 33 -1.47 -7.76 0.75
C LEU A 33 -2.25 -7.79 -0.56
N ASN A 34 -3.52 -7.41 -0.51
CA ASN A 34 -4.39 -7.17 -1.66
C ASN A 34 -5.34 -6.02 -1.28
N GLU A 35 -4.96 -4.80 -1.61
CA GLU A 35 -5.69 -3.58 -1.25
C GLU A 35 -6.06 -2.81 -2.52
N PRO A 36 -7.18 -2.06 -2.53
CA PRO A 36 -7.45 -1.11 -3.60
C PRO A 36 -6.31 -0.11 -3.81
N SER A 37 -5.99 0.20 -5.07
CA SER A 37 -5.00 1.21 -5.44
C SER A 37 -5.57 2.63 -5.31
N VAL A 38 -6.00 2.97 -4.09
CA VAL A 38 -6.74 4.20 -3.77
C VAL A 38 -6.12 4.89 -2.56
N VAL A 39 -6.03 6.21 -2.63
CA VAL A 39 -5.60 7.09 -1.54
C VAL A 39 -6.65 8.18 -1.35
N ALA A 40 -7.11 8.38 -0.13
CA ALA A 40 -7.97 9.49 0.24
C ALA A 40 -7.10 10.66 0.70
N LEU A 41 -7.33 11.85 0.15
CA LEU A 41 -6.58 13.06 0.49
C LEU A 41 -7.48 14.07 1.18
N ARG A 42 -6.97 14.73 2.21
CA ARG A 42 -7.60 15.87 2.88
C ARG A 42 -6.83 17.14 2.52
N ASN A 43 -7.54 18.21 2.21
CA ASN A 43 -6.96 19.54 2.03
C ASN A 43 -6.93 20.26 3.37
N GLU A 44 -5.74 20.57 3.86
CA GLU A 44 -5.55 21.38 5.07
C GLU A 44 -4.68 22.58 4.71
N SER A 45 -5.24 23.79 4.81
CA SER A 45 -4.53 25.05 4.53
C SER A 45 -3.80 25.07 3.18
N GLY A 46 -4.46 24.57 2.12
CA GLY A 46 -3.89 24.49 0.77
C GLY A 46 -2.90 23.33 0.55
N GLN A 47 -2.63 22.51 1.56
CA GLN A 47 -1.77 21.32 1.45
C GLN A 47 -2.60 20.04 1.42
N LYS A 48 -2.23 19.10 0.54
CA LYS A 48 -2.83 17.76 0.49
C LYS A 48 -2.12 16.86 1.50
N ARG A 49 -2.88 16.26 2.41
CA ARG A 49 -2.40 15.23 3.35
C ARG A 49 -3.13 13.91 3.12
N VAL A 50 -2.43 12.80 3.32
CA VAL A 50 -3.02 11.47 3.25
C VAL A 50 -3.95 11.26 4.44
N ALA A 51 -5.21 10.98 4.16
CA ALA A 51 -6.24 10.69 5.17
C ALA A 51 -6.43 9.18 5.37
N ALA A 52 -6.37 8.40 4.29
CA ALA A 52 -6.45 6.94 4.32
C ALA A 52 -5.85 6.34 3.04
N VAL A 53 -5.55 5.04 3.06
CA VAL A 53 -5.09 4.24 1.92
C VAL A 53 -5.88 2.94 1.82
N GLY A 54 -5.89 2.29 0.66
CA GLY A 54 -6.47 0.96 0.50
C GLY A 54 -7.99 0.94 0.69
N LEU A 55 -8.49 -0.06 1.41
CA LEU A 55 -9.92 -0.29 1.60
C LEU A 55 -10.62 0.87 2.30
N GLU A 56 -9.97 1.49 3.29
CA GLU A 56 -10.51 2.66 3.98
C GLU A 56 -10.67 3.85 3.03
N ALA A 57 -9.66 4.11 2.19
CA ALA A 57 -9.76 5.14 1.16
C ALA A 57 -10.87 4.84 0.14
N LYS A 58 -10.99 3.59 -0.32
CA LYS A 58 -12.04 3.17 -1.25
C LYS A 58 -13.44 3.36 -0.67
N ARG A 59 -13.64 3.15 0.64
CA ARG A 59 -14.93 3.38 1.32
C ARG A 59 -15.35 4.86 1.30
N MET A 60 -14.39 5.78 1.19
CA MET A 60 -14.65 7.22 1.09
C MET A 60 -15.02 7.69 -0.31
N LEU A 61 -14.85 6.84 -1.34
CA LEU A 61 -15.19 7.17 -2.73
C LEU A 61 -16.68 7.56 -2.84
N GLY A 62 -16.95 8.73 -3.41
CA GLY A 62 -18.31 9.27 -3.54
C GLY A 62 -18.96 9.71 -2.22
N ARG A 63 -18.20 9.72 -1.12
CA ARG A 63 -18.65 10.16 0.22
C ARG A 63 -17.75 11.26 0.81
N THR A 64 -16.92 11.88 -0.02
CA THR A 64 -16.08 13.00 0.39
C THR A 64 -16.96 14.23 0.65
N PRO A 65 -16.85 14.88 1.82
CA PRO A 65 -17.51 16.16 2.06
C PRO A 65 -17.05 17.20 1.02
N GLY A 66 -18.00 17.98 0.52
CA GLY A 66 -17.76 19.11 -0.40
C GLY A 66 -17.39 20.38 0.35
#